data_AF-A0A519INL8-F1
#
_entry.id   AF-A0A519INL8-F1
#
_cell.length_a   1.000
_cell.length_b   1.000
_cell.length_c   1.000
_cell.angle_alpha   90.00
_cell.angle_beta   90.00
_cell.angle_gamma   90.00
#
_symmetry.space_group_name_H-M   'P 1'
#
loop_
_entity.id
_entity.type
_entity.pdbx_description
1 polymer ?
#
loop_
_entity_poly.entity_id
_entity_poly.type
_entity_poly.pdbx_seq_one_letter_code
_entity_poly.pdbx_strand_id
1 'polypeptide(L)'
;MINQEKLILPYSPEDIRSFFVYDYEWIDELFFLKRVDEILEDYASYEAEVKKRFIARGWNGEEEVNNIWIPPFAMCGIIKDGESGFLEKYYDASLIGNLSKSPKSWTRGLLLWHVKQKEDGISFISSPLELNIPGYGLS
;
A
#
# COMPACT_ATOMS: atom_id res chain seq x y z
N MET A 1 2.26 4.19 29.78
CA MET A 1 1.71 3.50 28.61
C MET A 1 1.41 4.57 27.58
N ILE A 2 2.18 4.64 26.49
CA ILE A 2 1.87 5.56 25.39
C ILE A 2 0.68 4.92 24.67
N ASN A 3 -0.43 5.65 24.58
CA ASN A 3 -1.57 5.21 23.79
C ASN A 3 -1.10 5.19 22.32
N GLN A 4 -0.83 4.01 21.76
CA GLN A 4 -0.41 3.91 20.36
C GLN A 4 -1.58 4.36 19.49
N GLU A 5 -1.34 5.33 18.62
CA GLU A 5 -2.35 5.76 17.65
C GLU A 5 -2.62 4.61 16.67
N LYS A 6 -3.91 4.29 16.49
CA LYS A 6 -4.34 3.28 15.53
C LYS A 6 -4.18 3.82 14.12
N LEU A 7 -3.67 2.98 13.23
CA LEU A 7 -3.65 3.24 11.80
C LEU A 7 -5.09 3.16 11.27
N ILE A 8 -5.48 4.15 10.48
CA ILE A 8 -6.77 4.18 9.79
C ILE A 8 -6.46 4.30 8.31
N LEU A 9 -6.98 3.40 7.47
CA LEU A 9 -6.75 3.44 6.02
C LEU A 9 -7.88 4.23 5.33
N PRO A 10 -7.62 4.84 4.16
CA PRO A 10 -8.64 5.57 3.41
C PRO A 10 -9.60 4.67 2.61
N TYR A 11 -9.50 3.36 2.80
CA TYR A 11 -10.21 2.32 2.05
C TYR A 11 -10.57 1.16 2.99
N SER A 12 -11.60 0.39 2.63
CA SER A 12 -11.98 -0.84 3.33
C SER A 12 -11.24 -2.06 2.78
N PRO A 13 -11.34 -3.25 3.41
CA PRO A 13 -10.80 -4.48 2.86
C PRO A 13 -11.29 -4.78 1.44
N GLU A 14 -12.57 -4.54 1.15
CA GLU A 14 -13.19 -4.84 -0.15
C GLU A 14 -12.60 -4.02 -1.30
N ASP A 15 -12.18 -2.78 -1.04
CA ASP A 15 -11.59 -1.89 -2.03
C ASP A 15 -10.28 -2.46 -2.61
N ILE A 16 -9.58 -3.33 -1.87
CA ILE A 16 -8.32 -3.98 -2.28
C ILE A 16 -8.51 -4.81 -3.56
N ARG A 17 -9.72 -5.28 -3.84
CA ARG A 17 -10.06 -6.00 -5.08
C ARG A 17 -9.77 -5.18 -6.33
N SER A 18 -9.82 -3.86 -6.22
CA SER A 18 -9.55 -2.91 -7.30
C SER A 18 -8.09 -2.41 -7.36
N PHE A 19 -7.24 -2.83 -6.42
CA PHE A 19 -5.87 -2.31 -6.33
C PHE A 19 -5.02 -2.72 -7.52
N PHE A 20 -4.10 -1.85 -7.89
CA PHE A 20 -3.05 -2.17 -8.85
C PHE A 20 -2.04 -3.10 -8.21
N VAL A 21 -1.58 -4.10 -8.95
CA VAL A 21 -0.54 -5.03 -8.49
C VAL A 21 0.61 -5.00 -9.48
N TYR A 22 1.82 -4.98 -8.97
CA TYR A 22 3.07 -4.94 -9.72
C TYR A 22 3.97 -6.07 -9.24
N ASP A 23 4.69 -6.67 -10.17
CA ASP A 23 5.89 -7.47 -9.95
C ASP A 23 7.12 -6.56 -9.93
N TYR A 24 8.13 -6.88 -9.12
CA TYR A 24 9.36 -6.12 -9.09
C TYR A 24 10.51 -6.96 -8.55
N GLU A 25 11.64 -7.02 -9.25
CA GLU A 25 12.71 -7.95 -8.89
C GLU A 25 13.64 -7.41 -7.78
N TRP A 26 13.85 -6.11 -7.67
CA TRP A 26 15.01 -5.55 -6.95
C TRP A 26 14.73 -4.96 -5.55
N ILE A 27 13.69 -5.45 -4.85
CA ILE A 27 13.48 -5.14 -3.43
C ILE A 27 14.11 -6.25 -2.59
N ASP A 28 15.34 -6.03 -2.14
CA ASP A 28 16.11 -7.02 -1.35
C ASP A 28 16.37 -6.56 0.09
N GLU A 29 16.35 -5.25 0.37
CA GLU A 29 16.51 -4.69 1.71
C GLU A 29 15.20 -4.75 2.51
N LEU A 30 14.81 -5.97 2.88
CA LEU A 30 13.54 -6.26 3.57
C LEU A 30 13.52 -5.73 5.03
N PHE A 31 14.66 -5.32 5.58
CA PHE A 31 14.77 -4.80 6.95
C PHE A 31 13.91 -3.55 7.21
N PHE A 32 13.64 -2.76 6.17
CA PHE A 32 12.83 -1.54 6.27
C PHE A 32 11.33 -1.78 6.15
N LEU A 33 10.93 -3.01 5.86
CA LEU A 33 9.53 -3.38 5.79
C LEU A 33 8.95 -3.53 7.19
N LYS A 34 7.66 -3.22 7.31
CA LYS A 34 6.93 -3.31 8.58
C LYS A 34 5.61 -4.01 8.36
N ARG A 35 5.23 -4.85 9.31
CA ARG A 35 3.84 -5.28 9.46
C ARG A 35 3.06 -4.19 10.19
N VAL A 36 1.78 -4.07 9.87
CA VAL A 36 0.86 -3.09 10.50
C VAL A 36 -0.23 -3.76 11.34
N ASP A 37 -0.14 -5.06 11.58
CA ASP A 37 -1.12 -5.87 12.30
C ASP A 37 -1.31 -5.45 13.77
N GLU A 38 -0.29 -4.90 14.41
CA GLU A 38 -0.39 -4.35 15.78
C GLU A 38 -1.15 -3.01 15.84
N ILE A 39 -1.22 -2.27 14.73
CA ILE A 39 -1.75 -0.90 14.69
C ILE A 39 -2.98 -0.72 13.78
N LEU A 40 -3.26 -1.68 12.90
CA LEU A 40 -4.41 -1.67 11.99
C LEU A 40 -5.52 -2.57 12.56
N GLU A 41 -6.68 -1.98 12.83
CA GLU A 41 -7.87 -2.76 13.20
C GLU A 41 -8.31 -3.67 12.04
N ASP A 42 -8.78 -4.87 12.39
CA ASP A 42 -9.26 -5.86 11.43
C ASP A 42 -8.24 -6.22 10.33
N TYR A 43 -6.94 -6.19 10.67
CA TYR A 43 -5.84 -6.51 9.76
C TYR A 43 -6.07 -7.82 8.98
N ALA A 44 -6.65 -8.85 9.61
CA ALA A 44 -6.90 -10.15 8.98
C ALA A 44 -7.78 -10.04 7.72
N SER A 45 -8.78 -9.15 7.72
CA SER A 45 -9.64 -8.93 6.56
C SER A 45 -8.89 -8.24 5.42
N TYR A 46 -8.04 -7.25 5.72
CA TYR A 46 -7.18 -6.62 4.73
C TYR A 46 -6.16 -7.62 4.15
N GLU A 47 -5.48 -8.37 5.02
CA GLU A 47 -4.48 -9.36 4.60
C GLU A 47 -5.11 -10.42 3.68
N ALA A 48 -6.31 -10.90 4.01
CA ALA A 48 -7.01 -11.88 3.18
C ALA A 48 -7.27 -11.38 1.75
N GLU A 49 -7.69 -10.13 1.58
CA GLU A 49 -7.93 -9.56 0.24
C GLU A 49 -6.61 -9.28 -0.51
N VAL A 50 -5.57 -8.81 0.18
CA VAL A 50 -4.23 -8.61 -0.41
C VAL A 50 -3.62 -9.93 -0.89
N LYS A 51 -3.68 -10.98 -0.07
CA LYS A 51 -3.17 -12.32 -0.43
C LYS A 51 -3.86 -12.84 -1.70
N LYS A 52 -5.18 -12.67 -1.83
CA LYS A 52 -5.90 -13.03 -3.07
C LYS A 52 -5.37 -12.27 -4.29
N ARG A 53 -5.05 -10.97 -4.15
CA ARG A 53 -4.48 -10.16 -5.23
C ARG A 53 -3.10 -10.67 -5.66
N PHE A 54 -2.24 -11.01 -4.71
CA PHE A 54 -0.90 -11.53 -4.99
C PHE A 54 -0.93 -12.94 -5.59
N ILE A 55 -1.75 -13.84 -5.06
CA ILE A 55 -1.90 -15.20 -5.61
C ILE A 55 -2.40 -15.16 -7.06
N ALA A 56 -3.35 -14.27 -7.37
CA ALA A 56 -3.83 -14.06 -8.73
C ALA A 56 -2.75 -13.54 -9.71
N ARG A 57 -1.61 -13.08 -9.19
CA ARG A 57 -0.43 -12.64 -9.96
C ARG A 57 0.73 -13.63 -9.94
N GLY A 58 0.57 -14.80 -9.32
CA GLY A 58 1.58 -15.86 -9.35
C GLY A 58 2.39 -16.03 -8.06
N TRP A 59 2.05 -15.31 -6.98
CA TRP A 59 2.63 -15.59 -5.67
C TRP A 59 2.14 -16.93 -5.11
N ASN A 60 3.05 -17.72 -4.52
CA ASN A 60 2.79 -19.07 -3.99
C ASN A 60 1.98 -19.08 -2.67
N GLY A 61 1.89 -17.95 -1.97
CA GLY A 61 1.11 -17.81 -0.73
C GLY A 61 1.85 -18.12 0.57
N GLU A 62 3.18 -18.31 0.54
CA GLU A 62 3.93 -18.81 1.69
C GLU A 62 4.49 -17.72 2.61
N GLU A 63 4.98 -16.61 2.04
CA GLU A 63 5.64 -15.55 2.81
C GLU A 63 4.69 -14.59 3.54
N GLU A 64 5.27 -13.82 4.46
CA GLU A 64 4.52 -12.80 5.19
C GLU A 64 4.27 -11.55 4.35
N VAL A 65 3.02 -11.10 4.35
CA VAL A 65 2.67 -9.78 3.83
C VAL A 65 3.25 -8.72 4.76
N ASN A 66 3.98 -7.79 4.16
CA ASN A 66 4.58 -6.64 4.79
C ASN A 66 4.07 -5.35 4.14
N ASN A 67 4.48 -4.21 4.67
CA ASN A 67 4.07 -2.91 4.18
C ASN A 67 5.27 -1.99 3.93
N ILE A 68 5.12 -1.17 2.89
CA ILE A 68 6.02 -0.06 2.57
C ILE A 68 5.24 1.23 2.81
N TRP A 69 5.71 2.06 3.73
CA TRP A 69 5.14 3.39 3.91
C TRP A 69 5.91 4.41 3.06
N ILE A 70 5.17 5.10 2.20
CA ILE A 70 5.70 6.18 1.37
C ILE A 70 5.29 7.51 1.99
N PRO A 71 6.26 8.36 2.36
CA PRO A 71 5.96 9.65 2.96
C PRO A 71 5.29 10.60 1.95
N PRO A 72 4.48 11.56 2.41
CA PRO A 72 3.75 12.50 1.54
C PRO A 72 4.63 13.20 0.49
N PHE A 73 5.85 13.60 0.85
CA PHE A 73 6.76 14.31 -0.08
C PHE A 73 7.29 13.41 -1.21
N ALA A 74 7.26 12.08 -1.04
CA ALA A 74 7.70 11.12 -2.05
C ALA A 74 6.53 10.60 -2.90
N MET A 75 5.30 10.62 -2.36
CA MET A 75 4.10 10.12 -3.03
C MET A 75 3.89 10.73 -4.42
N CYS A 76 4.00 12.05 -4.56
CA CYS A 76 3.77 12.73 -5.83
C CYS A 76 4.77 12.31 -6.94
N GLY A 77 5.93 11.77 -6.56
CA GLY A 77 6.91 11.24 -7.50
C GLY A 77 6.62 9.82 -7.99
N ILE A 78 5.86 9.03 -7.21
CA ILE A 78 5.61 7.62 -7.52
C ILE A 78 4.17 7.33 -7.93
N ILE A 79 3.21 8.20 -7.63
CA ILE A 79 1.82 8.05 -8.06
C ILE A 79 1.71 8.58 -9.49
N LYS A 80 1.01 7.85 -10.35
CA LYS A 80 0.67 8.33 -11.68
C LYS A 80 -0.15 9.62 -11.57
N ASP A 81 0.25 10.64 -12.30
CA ASP A 81 -0.33 11.99 -12.24
C ASP A 81 -0.16 12.71 -10.88
N GLY A 82 0.74 12.21 -10.03
CA GLY A 82 1.18 12.86 -8.79
C GLY A 82 0.03 13.16 -7.82
N GLU A 83 -0.03 14.41 -7.34
CA GLU A 83 -1.08 14.87 -6.43
C GLU A 83 -2.47 14.75 -7.06
N SER A 84 -2.62 15.02 -8.35
CA SER A 84 -3.91 14.95 -9.03
C SER A 84 -4.49 13.54 -9.04
N GLY A 85 -3.65 12.52 -9.26
CA GLY A 85 -4.08 11.11 -9.17
C GLY A 85 -4.54 10.70 -7.77
N PHE A 86 -3.89 11.23 -6.72
CA PHE A 86 -4.36 11.02 -5.33
C PHE A 86 -5.73 11.68 -5.10
N LEU A 87 -5.85 12.96 -5.49
CA LEU A 87 -7.08 13.71 -5.29
C LEU A 87 -8.24 13.10 -6.09
N GLU A 88 -8.05 12.63 -7.31
CA GLU A 88 -9.13 12.00 -8.06
C GLU A 88 -9.76 10.81 -7.32
N LYS A 89 -8.95 9.99 -6.66
CA LYS A 89 -9.43 8.82 -5.90
C LYS A 89 -9.99 9.16 -4.52
N TYR A 90 -9.36 10.10 -3.82
CA TYR A 90 -9.64 10.33 -2.39
C TYR A 90 -10.19 11.72 -2.05
N TYR A 91 -10.34 12.60 -3.03
CA TYR A 91 -10.87 13.94 -2.81
C TYR A 91 -12.29 13.85 -2.27
N ASP A 92 -12.47 14.54 -1.16
CA ASP A 92 -13.74 14.69 -0.50
C ASP A 92 -13.85 16.15 -0.07
N ALA A 93 -14.68 16.91 -0.79
CA ALA A 93 -14.88 18.33 -0.53
C ALA A 93 -15.39 18.59 0.90
N SER A 94 -16.01 17.61 1.55
CA SER A 94 -16.46 17.72 2.95
C SER A 94 -15.31 17.71 3.96
N LEU A 95 -14.10 17.32 3.55
CA LEU A 95 -12.91 17.22 4.41
C LEU A 95 -12.01 18.46 4.33
N ILE A 96 -12.35 19.46 3.51
CA ILE A 96 -11.61 20.73 3.40
C ILE A 96 -11.58 21.42 4.77
N GLY A 97 -10.37 21.73 5.26
CA GLY A 97 -10.15 22.30 6.59
C GLY A 97 -10.02 21.30 7.74
N ASN A 98 -10.35 20.02 7.52
CA ASN A 98 -10.20 18.91 8.47
C ASN A 98 -9.23 17.81 7.99
N LEU A 99 -8.48 18.08 6.91
CA LEU A 99 -7.57 17.13 6.26
C LEU A 99 -6.62 16.47 7.26
N SER A 100 -6.03 17.19 8.21
CA SER A 100 -5.06 16.60 9.16
C SER A 100 -5.60 15.44 10.00
N LYS A 101 -6.93 15.31 10.15
CA LYS A 101 -7.59 14.23 10.89
C LYS A 101 -8.27 13.20 9.98
N SER A 102 -8.30 13.44 8.68
CA SER A 102 -8.95 12.55 7.72
C SER A 102 -8.05 11.36 7.37
N PRO A 103 -8.56 10.12 7.34
CA PRO A 103 -7.82 9.00 6.80
C PRO A 103 -7.52 9.14 5.31
N LYS A 104 -8.33 9.92 4.58
CA LYS A 104 -8.15 10.27 3.16
C LYS A 104 -7.16 11.42 2.94
N SER A 105 -6.50 11.90 3.98
CA SER A 105 -5.52 12.96 3.82
C SER A 105 -4.21 12.44 3.25
N TRP A 106 -3.77 13.07 2.17
CA TRP A 106 -2.47 12.85 1.56
C TRP A 106 -1.31 13.02 2.57
N THR A 107 -1.52 13.82 3.63
CA THR A 107 -0.52 14.06 4.69
C THR A 107 -0.20 12.80 5.51
N ARG A 108 -0.99 11.72 5.39
CA ARG A 108 -0.75 10.44 6.09
C ARG A 108 0.17 9.49 5.31
N GLY A 109 0.59 9.88 4.11
CA GLY A 109 1.41 9.03 3.25
C GLY A 109 0.58 8.00 2.50
N LEU A 110 1.28 7.11 1.80
CA LEU A 110 0.70 5.98 1.08
C LEU A 110 1.27 4.69 1.66
N LEU A 111 0.39 3.77 2.03
CA LEU A 111 0.79 2.41 2.43
C LEU A 111 0.66 1.49 1.21
N LEU A 112 1.77 0.87 0.83
CA LEU A 112 1.80 -0.21 -0.14
C LEU A 112 1.85 -1.54 0.60
N TRP A 113 1.16 -2.55 0.08
CA TRP A 113 1.32 -3.92 0.54
C TRP A 113 2.42 -4.59 -0.28
N HIS A 114 3.23 -5.42 0.36
CA HIS A 114 4.38 -6.06 -0.26
C HIS A 114 4.54 -7.50 0.22
N VAL A 115 4.98 -8.37 -0.67
CA VAL A 115 5.57 -9.67 -0.33
C VAL A 115 6.74 -9.94 -1.27
N LYS A 116 7.79 -10.60 -0.78
CA LYS A 116 8.91 -11.11 -1.60
C LYS A 116 8.79 -12.62 -1.64
N GLN A 117 8.56 -13.18 -2.83
CA GLN A 117 8.58 -14.61 -3.03
C GLN A 117 10.01 -15.13 -2.96
N LYS A 118 10.24 -16.16 -2.14
CA LYS A 118 11.58 -16.68 -1.88
C LYS A 118 12.12 -17.53 -3.04
N GLU A 119 11.22 -18.20 -3.77
CA GLU A 119 11.59 -19.16 -4.83
C GLU A 119 12.28 -18.50 -6.02
N ASP A 120 11.72 -17.40 -6.52
CA ASP A 120 12.20 -16.68 -7.71
C ASP A 120 12.67 -15.25 -7.41
N GLY A 121 12.49 -14.77 -6.18
CA GLY A 121 12.88 -13.43 -5.79
C GLY A 121 11.94 -12.33 -6.31
N ILE A 122 10.78 -12.66 -6.87
CA ILE A 122 9.82 -11.64 -7.32
C ILE A 122 9.18 -10.96 -6.11
N SER A 123 9.18 -9.63 -6.09
CA SER A 123 8.36 -8.86 -5.16
C SER A 123 7.01 -8.54 -5.78
N PHE A 124 5.95 -8.77 -5.03
CA PHE A 124 4.62 -8.31 -5.39
C PHE A 124 4.28 -7.07 -4.57
N ILE A 125 3.84 -6.01 -5.24
CA ILE A 125 3.45 -4.74 -4.62
C ILE A 125 2.00 -4.45 -4.98
N SER A 126 1.15 -4.19 -3.98
CA SER A 126 -0.25 -3.80 -4.18
C SER A 126 -0.48 -2.37 -3.72
N SER A 127 -1.08 -1.57 -4.58
CA SER A 127 -1.31 -0.14 -4.36
C SER A 127 -2.76 0.25 -4.64
N PRO A 128 -3.39 1.08 -3.80
CA PRO A 128 -4.68 1.67 -4.11
C PRO A 128 -4.62 2.64 -5.29
N LEU A 129 -3.47 3.22 -5.58
CA LEU A 129 -3.27 4.21 -6.64
C LEU A 129 -2.38 3.61 -7.74
N GLU A 130 -2.62 4.01 -8.98
CA GLU A 130 -1.71 3.64 -10.06
C GLU A 130 -0.34 4.28 -9.79
N LEU A 131 0.73 3.49 -9.92
CA LEU A 131 2.08 3.91 -9.62
C LEU A 131 2.84 4.11 -10.93
N ASN A 132 3.62 5.19 -11.00
CA ASN A 132 4.62 5.41 -12.03
C ASN A 132 5.96 4.78 -11.58
N ILE A 133 5.98 3.46 -11.44
CA ILE A 133 7.21 2.73 -11.18
C ILE A 133 7.93 2.42 -12.50
N PRO A 134 9.24 2.65 -12.59
CA PRO A 134 9.98 2.34 -13.80
C PRO A 134 9.96 0.84 -14.10
N GLY A 135 9.77 0.50 -15.38
CA GLY A 135 9.74 -0.89 -15.82
C GLY A 135 11.10 -1.58 -15.87
N TYR A 136 12.20 -0.94 -15.44
CA TYR A 136 13.51 -1.56 -15.47
C TYR A 136 13.66 -2.73 -14.47
N GLY A 137 12.67 -2.97 -13.60
CA GLY A 137 12.58 -4.14 -12.73
C GLY A 137 11.30 -4.98 -12.93
N LEU A 138 10.57 -4.77 -14.04
CA LEU A 138 9.45 -5.61 -14.47
C LEU A 138 10.00 -6.68 -15.43
N SER A 139 9.66 -7.95 -15.20
CA SER A 139 10.02 -9.05 -16.10
C SER A 139 9.12 -9.14 -17.34
#